data_AF-A0AAD6UMP3-F1
#
_entry.id   AF-A0AAD6UMP3-F1
#
_cell.length_a   1.000
_cell.length_b   1.000
_cell.length_c   1.000
_cell.angle_alpha   90.00
_cell.angle_beta   90.00
_cell.angle_gamma   90.00
#
_symmetry.space_group_name_H-M   'P 1'
#
loop_
_entity.id
_entity.type
_entity.pdbx_description
1 polymer ?
#
loop_
_entity_poly.entity_id
_entity_poly.type
_entity_poly.pdbx_seq_one_letter_code
_entity_poly.pdbx_strand_id
1 'polypeptide(L)'
;MFFLAARVVAKTAHGPSATQRLDREFHAYAAMRALQGVAIPKVIGLYMSADYESTVLILSYAGKSLQAFSELEPDEKRTLFCRLVRLHQSGIQHNDLEPRNVTRSESSGPVIIDFDHASLDHTCTGASCDELLQLADTLDLDPGERCVTYISSLISPDSG
;
A
#
# COMPACT_ATOMS: atom_id res chain seq x y z
N MET A 1 14.60 -3.86 32.18
CA MET A 1 14.04 -4.55 31.01
C MET A 1 12.85 -3.73 30.54
N PHE A 2 13.02 -2.88 29.53
CA PHE A 2 11.92 -2.12 28.96
C PHE A 2 11.19 -3.01 27.96
N PHE A 3 9.93 -3.36 28.25
CA PHE A 3 9.04 -3.88 27.24
C PHE A 3 8.63 -2.71 26.34
N LEU A 4 9.22 -2.61 25.15
CA LEU A 4 8.63 -1.82 24.08
C LEU A 4 7.40 -2.59 23.61
N ALA A 5 6.23 -2.22 24.11
CA ALA A 5 4.97 -2.74 23.61
C ALA A 5 4.79 -2.27 22.16
N ALA A 6 4.93 -3.18 21.20
CA ALA A 6 4.62 -2.89 19.80
C ALA A 6 3.10 -2.96 19.60
N ARG A 7 2.53 -1.92 18.98
CA ARG A 7 1.12 -1.93 18.59
C ARG A 7 0.95 -2.71 17.29
N VAL A 8 -0.06 -3.57 17.23
CA VAL A 8 -0.36 -4.42 16.08
C VAL A 8 -1.81 -4.29 15.67
N VAL A 9 -2.10 -4.69 14.44
CA VAL A 9 -3.45 -4.91 13.92
C VAL A 9 -3.59 -6.39 13.63
N ALA A 10 -4.70 -6.99 14.04
CA ALA A 10 -5.06 -8.36 13.72
C ALA A 10 -6.30 -8.35 12.81
N LYS A 11 -6.12 -8.70 11.54
CA LYS A 11 -7.23 -8.99 10.63
C LYS A 11 -7.60 -10.46 10.78
N THR A 12 -8.86 -10.74 11.09
CA THR A 12 -9.37 -12.09 11.29
C THR A 12 -10.37 -12.45 10.20
N ALA A 13 -10.25 -13.65 9.65
CA ALA A 13 -11.19 -14.20 8.68
C ALA A 13 -11.70 -15.56 9.15
N HIS A 14 -12.96 -15.87 8.84
CA HIS A 14 -13.58 -17.16 9.13
C HIS A 14 -14.32 -17.69 7.91
N GLY A 15 -14.14 -18.97 7.61
CA GLY A 15 -14.71 -19.66 6.46
C GLY A 15 -13.88 -19.52 5.16
N PRO A 16 -14.04 -20.46 4.20
CA PRO A 16 -13.09 -20.66 3.11
C PRO A 16 -12.84 -19.44 2.22
N SER A 17 -13.89 -18.70 1.86
CA SER A 17 -13.76 -17.54 0.98
C SER A 17 -13.07 -16.36 1.66
N ALA A 18 -13.31 -16.15 2.96
CA ALA A 18 -12.71 -15.06 3.71
C ALA A 18 -11.23 -15.36 4.01
N THR A 19 -10.91 -16.59 4.38
CA THR A 19 -9.53 -17.03 4.62
C THR A 19 -8.70 -16.98 3.33
N GLN A 20 -9.28 -17.34 2.17
CA GLN A 20 -8.63 -17.19 0.88
C GLN A 20 -8.34 -15.72 0.52
N ARG A 21 -9.25 -14.78 0.81
CA ARG A 21 -8.99 -13.35 0.58
C ARG A 21 -7.84 -12.84 1.45
N LEU A 22 -7.84 -13.22 2.73
CA LEU A 22 -6.79 -12.79 3.66
C LEU A 22 -5.42 -13.40 3.31
N ASP A 23 -5.39 -14.62 2.78
CA ASP A 23 -4.18 -15.24 2.23
C ASP A 23 -3.65 -14.48 0.99
N ARG A 24 -4.52 -14.06 0.08
CA ARG A 24 -4.13 -13.21 -1.06
C ARG A 24 -3.58 -11.86 -0.61
N GLU A 25 -4.21 -11.23 0.38
CA GLU A 25 -3.71 -9.97 0.97
C GLU A 25 -2.29 -10.17 1.55
N PHE A 26 -2.07 -11.26 2.29
CA PHE A 26 -0.74 -11.61 2.80
C PHE A 26 0.30 -11.76 1.68
N HIS A 27 -0.05 -12.40 0.57
CA HIS A 27 0.87 -12.55 -0.57
C HIS A 27 1.22 -11.21 -1.22
N ALA A 28 0.29 -10.25 -1.28
CA ALA A 28 0.61 -8.90 -1.73
C ALA A 28 1.65 -8.24 -0.81
N TYR A 29 1.46 -8.28 0.50
CA TYR A 29 2.46 -7.76 1.45
C TYR A 29 3.81 -8.47 1.34
N ALA A 30 3.81 -9.80 1.15
CA ALA A 30 5.02 -10.61 1.06
C ALA A 30 5.85 -10.25 -0.19
N ALA A 31 5.20 -9.98 -1.32
CA ALA A 31 5.85 -9.54 -2.56
C ALA A 31 6.58 -8.18 -2.38
N MET A 32 6.09 -7.33 -1.49
CA MET A 32 6.61 -5.97 -1.26
C MET A 32 7.49 -5.86 -0.02
N ARG A 33 8.29 -6.89 0.30
CA ARG A 33 9.12 -6.92 1.52
C ARG A 33 10.01 -5.69 1.71
N ALA A 34 10.53 -5.10 0.63
CA ALA A 34 11.38 -3.91 0.67
C ALA A 34 10.63 -2.62 1.09
N LEU A 35 9.31 -2.61 1.02
CA LEU A 35 8.46 -1.44 1.33
C LEU A 35 7.89 -1.49 2.76
N GLN A 36 8.00 -2.64 3.43
CA GLN A 36 7.44 -2.85 4.75
C GLN A 36 8.09 -1.98 5.84
N GLY A 37 7.24 -1.36 6.67
CA GLY A 37 7.64 -0.43 7.73
C GLY A 37 7.96 0.98 7.26
N VAL A 38 7.86 1.25 5.96
CA VAL A 38 8.08 2.58 5.39
C VAL A 38 6.84 3.02 4.63
N ALA A 39 6.46 2.27 3.59
CA ALA A 39 5.34 2.60 2.70
C ALA A 39 4.10 1.75 2.95
N ILE A 40 4.28 0.54 3.48
CA ILE A 40 3.23 -0.41 3.87
C ILE A 40 3.53 -0.97 5.28
N PRO A 41 2.54 -1.52 6.00
CA PRO A 41 2.77 -2.23 7.26
C PRO A 41 3.82 -3.34 7.18
N LYS A 42 4.51 -3.60 8.29
CA LYS A 42 5.30 -4.82 8.46
C LYS A 42 4.37 -6.01 8.72
N VAL A 43 4.60 -7.10 8.00
CA VAL A 43 3.97 -8.38 8.29
C VAL A 43 4.70 -9.03 9.46
N ILE A 44 3.95 -9.33 10.50
CA ILE A 44 4.45 -10.09 11.66
C ILE A 44 4.21 -11.58 11.41
N GLY A 45 3.08 -11.94 10.80
CA GLY A 45 2.82 -13.30 10.35
C GLY A 45 1.37 -13.53 9.95
N LEU A 46 1.15 -14.64 9.23
CA LEU A 46 -0.16 -15.21 8.93
C LEU A 46 -0.28 -16.51 9.73
N TYR A 47 -1.36 -16.64 10.49
CA TYR A 47 -1.63 -17.80 11.35
C TYR A 47 -2.98 -18.39 11.00
N MET A 48 -3.09 -19.71 11.08
CA MET A 48 -4.34 -20.43 10.83
C MET A 48 -4.74 -21.22 12.07
N SER A 49 -6.04 -21.37 12.30
CA SER A 49 -6.55 -22.31 13.28
C SER A 49 -6.23 -23.75 12.87
N ALA A 50 -6.17 -24.66 13.85
CA ALA A 50 -5.81 -26.06 13.60
C ALA A 50 -6.83 -26.81 12.71
N ASP A 51 -8.07 -26.32 12.67
CA ASP A 51 -9.14 -26.81 11.78
C ASP A 51 -9.16 -26.10 10.42
N TYR A 52 -8.24 -25.14 10.18
CA TYR A 52 -8.12 -24.33 8.96
C TYR A 52 -9.34 -23.46 8.60
N GLU A 53 -10.31 -23.33 9.52
CA GLU A 53 -11.52 -22.52 9.31
C GLU A 53 -11.29 -21.03 9.54
N SER A 54 -10.25 -20.66 10.28
CA SER A 54 -9.97 -19.27 10.63
C SER A 54 -8.52 -18.91 10.35
N THR A 55 -8.32 -17.69 9.84
CA THR A 55 -7.00 -17.13 9.55
C THR A 55 -6.85 -15.78 10.22
N VAL A 56 -5.67 -15.50 10.76
CA VAL A 56 -5.31 -14.22 11.34
C VAL A 56 -4.03 -13.69 10.70
N LEU A 57 -4.13 -12.51 10.08
CA LEU A 57 -2.99 -11.74 9.59
C LEU A 57 -2.63 -10.68 10.63
N ILE A 58 -1.40 -10.73 11.11
CA ILE A 58 -0.86 -9.77 12.09
C ILE A 58 0.07 -8.80 11.37
N LEU A 59 -0.24 -7.51 11.46
CA LEU A 59 0.52 -6.41 10.87
C LEU A 59 0.97 -5.43 11.96
N SER A 60 2.07 -4.71 11.71
CA SER A 60 2.41 -3.54 12.54
C SER A 60 1.33 -2.48 12.44
N TYR A 61 0.97 -1.83 13.55
CA TYR A 61 0.07 -0.69 13.53
C TYR A 61 0.69 0.49 12.77
N ALA A 62 0.02 0.97 11.72
CA ALA A 62 0.52 2.01 10.82
C ALA A 62 -0.04 3.42 11.11
N GLY A 63 -0.77 3.59 12.22
CA GLY A 63 -1.41 4.85 12.57
C GLY A 63 -2.93 4.83 12.33
N LYS A 64 -3.53 6.01 12.32
CA LYS A 64 -4.98 6.18 12.06
C LYS A 64 -5.20 6.42 10.57
N SER A 65 -6.28 5.85 10.03
CA SER A 65 -6.71 6.10 8.65
C SER A 65 -7.10 7.56 8.45
N LEU A 66 -6.84 8.08 7.26
CA LEU A 66 -7.33 9.39 6.85
C LEU A 66 -8.85 9.35 6.69
N GLN A 67 -9.50 10.48 6.93
CA GLN A 67 -10.90 10.70 6.54
C GLN A 67 -10.96 11.31 5.13
N ALA A 68 -9.99 12.15 4.78
CA ALA A 68 -9.86 12.74 3.45
C ALA A 68 -8.39 12.96 3.07
N PHE A 69 -8.08 12.94 1.77
CA PHE A 69 -6.74 13.28 1.28
C PHE A 69 -6.36 14.75 1.48
N SER A 70 -7.33 15.65 1.68
CA SER A 70 -7.10 17.05 2.03
C SER A 70 -6.44 17.22 3.40
N GLU A 71 -6.42 16.18 4.24
CA GLU A 71 -5.65 16.19 5.48
C GLU A 71 -4.15 16.16 5.27
N LEU A 72 -3.67 15.71 4.09
CA LEU A 72 -2.25 15.55 3.79
C LEU A 72 -1.61 16.89 3.41
N GLU A 73 -0.47 17.17 4.04
CA GLU A 73 0.39 18.28 3.62
C GLU A 73 0.98 18.01 2.23
N PRO A 74 1.40 19.05 1.47
CA PRO A 74 1.93 18.88 0.10
C PRO A 74 3.04 17.82 0.00
N ASP A 75 3.97 17.81 0.95
CA ASP A 75 5.05 16.82 1.01
C ASP A 75 4.55 15.40 1.30
N GLU A 76 3.50 15.26 2.11
CA GLU A 76 2.87 13.96 2.38
C GLU A 76 2.12 13.45 1.14
N LYS A 77 1.42 14.32 0.41
CA LYS A 77 0.77 13.95 -0.85
C LYS A 77 1.76 13.41 -1.87
N ARG A 78 2.88 14.12 -2.08
CA ARG A 78 3.99 13.66 -2.91
C ARG A 78 4.56 12.33 -2.41
N THR A 79 4.74 12.19 -1.11
CA THR A 79 5.25 10.95 -0.50
C THR A 79 4.30 9.77 -0.73
N LEU A 80 2.99 9.96 -0.57
CA LEU A 80 1.97 8.94 -0.83
C LEU A 80 2.02 8.51 -2.30
N PHE A 81 2.04 9.47 -3.23
CA PHE A 81 2.13 9.19 -4.66
C PHE A 81 3.40 8.39 -5.00
N CYS A 82 4.55 8.81 -4.48
CA CYS A 82 5.82 8.10 -4.62
C CYS A 82 5.77 6.66 -4.10
N ARG A 83 5.03 6.42 -3.01
CA ARG A 83 4.84 5.08 -2.42
C ARG A 83 3.99 4.19 -3.31
N LEU A 84 2.92 4.73 -3.88
CA LEU A 84 2.10 4.01 -4.84
C LEU A 84 2.88 3.64 -6.11
N VAL A 85 3.72 4.55 -6.63
CA VAL A 85 4.61 4.24 -7.77
C VAL A 85 5.54 3.07 -7.44
N ARG A 86 6.09 2.98 -6.22
CA ARG A 86 6.95 1.85 -5.83
C ARG A 86 6.18 0.54 -5.66
N LEU A 87 4.92 0.59 -5.22
CA LEU A 87 3.99 -0.54 -5.23
C LEU A 87 3.87 -1.09 -6.66
N HIS A 88 3.58 -0.21 -7.62
CA HIS A 88 3.41 -0.55 -9.02
C HIS A 88 4.67 -1.12 -9.66
N GLN A 89 5.84 -0.56 -9.34
CA GLN A 89 7.15 -1.09 -9.76
C GLN A 89 7.43 -2.50 -9.21
N SER A 90 6.75 -2.90 -8.13
CA SER A 90 6.82 -4.24 -7.54
C SER A 90 5.80 -5.22 -8.14
N GLY A 91 5.07 -4.81 -9.18
CA GLY A 91 4.03 -5.61 -9.81
C GLY A 91 2.68 -5.57 -9.09
N ILE A 92 2.48 -4.64 -8.14
CA ILE A 92 1.27 -4.55 -7.34
C ILE A 92 0.44 -3.33 -7.72
N GLN A 93 -0.84 -3.55 -8.04
CA GLN A 93 -1.87 -2.51 -8.15
C GLN A 93 -2.86 -2.67 -7.00
N HIS A 94 -3.24 -1.58 -6.32
CA HIS A 94 -4.03 -1.69 -5.08
C HIS A 94 -5.53 -1.89 -5.34
N ASN A 95 -6.08 -1.24 -6.35
CA ASN A 95 -7.48 -1.26 -6.82
C ASN A 95 -8.54 -0.72 -5.83
N ASP A 96 -8.14 -0.16 -4.68
CA ASP A 96 -9.05 0.45 -3.69
C ASP A 96 -8.33 1.53 -2.89
N LEU A 97 -7.52 2.37 -3.54
CA LEU A 97 -6.74 3.39 -2.84
C LEU A 97 -7.61 4.61 -2.47
N GLU A 98 -8.33 4.46 -1.36
CA GLU A 98 -9.16 5.50 -0.75
C GLU A 98 -8.52 6.06 0.54
N PRO A 99 -8.97 7.22 1.07
CA PRO A 99 -8.46 7.76 2.34
C PRO A 99 -8.48 6.76 3.50
N ARG A 100 -9.51 5.91 3.57
CA ARG A 100 -9.63 4.85 4.59
C ARG A 100 -8.47 3.83 4.57
N ASN A 101 -7.86 3.65 3.40
CA ASN A 101 -6.76 2.72 3.12
C ASN A 101 -5.39 3.42 3.11
N VAL A 102 -5.33 4.66 3.63
CA VAL A 102 -4.08 5.36 3.91
C VAL A 102 -4.07 5.77 5.37
N THR A 103 -3.00 5.48 6.08
CA THR A 103 -2.82 5.83 7.50
C THR A 103 -1.71 6.85 7.67
N ARG A 104 -1.82 7.72 8.68
CA ARG A 104 -0.72 8.61 9.06
C ARG A 104 0.09 7.97 10.19
N SER A 105 1.27 7.46 9.83
CA SER A 105 2.26 6.96 10.79
C SER A 105 3.06 8.14 11.37
N GLU A 106 3.17 8.20 12.70
CA GLU A 106 3.93 9.26 13.38
C GLU A 106 5.41 9.30 12.97
N SER A 107 5.99 8.17 12.55
CA SER A 107 7.41 8.06 12.23
C SER A 107 7.71 8.09 10.73
N SER A 108 6.73 7.78 9.87
CA SER A 108 6.99 7.54 8.45
C SER A 108 6.01 8.26 7.51
N GLY A 109 5.08 9.08 8.00
CA GLY A 109 4.10 9.76 7.13
C GLY A 109 3.05 8.78 6.56
N PRO A 110 2.51 9.01 5.35
CA PRO A 110 1.34 8.29 4.84
C PRO A 110 1.65 6.84 4.40
N VAL A 111 1.11 5.86 5.11
CA VAL A 111 1.32 4.42 4.88
C VAL A 111 0.08 3.82 4.22
N ILE A 112 0.28 3.11 3.10
CA ILE A 112 -0.77 2.42 2.35
C ILE A 112 -1.08 1.09 3.04
N ILE A 113 -2.36 0.81 3.27
CA ILE A 113 -2.85 -0.39 3.97
C ILE A 113 -3.97 -1.04 3.16
N ASP A 114 -4.34 -2.26 3.53
CA ASP A 114 -5.52 -2.96 3.03
C ASP A 114 -5.44 -3.40 1.56
N PHE A 115 -4.77 -4.53 1.32
CA PHE A 115 -4.52 -5.06 -0.03
C PHE A 115 -5.55 -6.11 -0.48
N ASP A 116 -6.75 -6.13 0.13
CA ASP A 116 -7.79 -7.13 -0.16
C ASP A 116 -8.22 -7.15 -1.64
N HIS A 117 -8.08 -6.02 -2.32
CA HIS A 117 -8.42 -5.83 -3.73
C HIS A 117 -7.21 -5.84 -4.68
N ALA A 118 -6.00 -6.07 -4.17
CA ALA A 118 -4.79 -5.89 -4.93
C ALA A 118 -4.58 -6.96 -6.03
N SER A 119 -4.04 -6.53 -7.16
CA SER A 119 -3.52 -7.40 -8.22
C SER A 119 -2.02 -7.63 -8.01
N LEU A 120 -1.54 -8.87 -8.12
CA LEU A 120 -0.14 -9.25 -7.85
C LEU A 120 0.75 -9.36 -9.09
N ASP A 121 0.14 -9.28 -10.27
CA ASP A 121 0.74 -9.46 -11.59
C ASP A 121 0.58 -8.20 -12.47
N HIS A 122 0.44 -7.04 -11.83
CA HIS A 122 0.25 -5.78 -12.52
C HIS A 122 1.50 -5.37 -13.31
N THR A 123 1.36 -5.21 -14.63
CA THR A 123 2.38 -4.59 -15.46
C THR A 123 2.08 -3.11 -15.61
N CYS A 124 2.76 -2.29 -14.81
CA CYS A 124 2.50 -0.86 -14.78
C CYS A 124 2.96 -0.16 -16.07
N THR A 125 2.06 0.62 -16.67
CA THR A 125 2.33 1.49 -17.82
C THR A 125 2.89 2.85 -17.41
N GLY A 126 3.11 3.08 -16.11
CA GLY A 126 3.65 4.30 -15.54
C GLY A 126 2.73 5.49 -15.76
N ALA A 127 3.08 6.35 -16.72
CA ALA A 127 2.39 7.60 -17.02
C ALA A 127 0.90 7.44 -17.36
N SER A 128 0.52 6.29 -17.92
CA SER A 128 -0.83 5.99 -18.38
C SER A 128 -1.57 4.99 -17.50
N CYS A 129 -1.08 4.71 -16.29
CA CYS A 129 -1.76 3.82 -15.37
C CYS A 129 -2.92 4.53 -14.67
N ASP A 130 -4.14 3.98 -14.78
CA ASP A 130 -5.37 4.59 -14.27
C ASP A 130 -5.30 4.91 -12.77
N GLU A 131 -4.83 3.97 -11.94
CA GLU A 131 -4.74 4.18 -10.48
C GLU A 131 -3.75 5.31 -10.12
N LEU A 132 -2.63 5.42 -10.85
CA LEU A 132 -1.66 6.51 -10.65
C LEU A 132 -2.24 7.85 -11.10
N LEU A 133 -2.91 7.89 -12.25
CA LEU A 133 -3.55 9.10 -12.75
C LEU A 133 -4.65 9.59 -11.81
N GLN A 134 -5.51 8.68 -11.36
CA GLN A 134 -6.59 8.99 -10.43
C GLN A 134 -6.06 9.55 -9.11
N LEU A 135 -5.01 8.94 -8.54
CA LEU A 135 -4.42 9.46 -7.31
C LEU A 135 -3.77 10.83 -7.55
N ALA A 136 -3.02 11.01 -8.63
CA ALA A 136 -2.37 12.29 -8.93
C ALA A 136 -3.38 13.44 -9.04
N ASP A 137 -4.49 13.21 -9.74
CA ASP A 137 -5.60 14.16 -9.86
C ASP A 137 -6.26 14.44 -8.51
N THR A 138 -6.58 13.38 -7.76
CA THR A 138 -7.21 13.50 -6.43
C THR A 138 -6.34 14.27 -5.43
N LEU A 139 -5.02 14.13 -5.53
CA LEU A 139 -4.07 14.84 -4.67
C LEU A 139 -3.76 16.26 -5.16
N ASP A 140 -4.20 16.64 -6.37
CA ASP A 140 -3.88 17.90 -7.04
C ASP A 140 -2.37 18.09 -7.22
N LEU A 141 -1.69 17.05 -7.74
CA LEU A 141 -0.23 17.03 -7.92
C LEU A 141 0.17 17.49 -9.33
N ASP A 142 1.02 18.52 -9.38
CA ASP A 142 1.65 18.95 -10.61
C ASP A 142 2.61 17.88 -11.17
N PRO A 143 2.82 17.79 -12.50
CA PRO A 143 3.75 16.81 -13.09
C PRO A 143 5.18 16.88 -12.52
N GLY A 144 5.64 18.08 -12.13
CA GLY A 144 6.96 18.30 -11.51
C GLY A 144 7.05 17.87 -10.05
N GLU A 145 5.92 17.62 -9.39
CA GLU A 145 5.84 17.17 -8.00
C GLU A 145 5.72 15.64 -7.89
N ARG A 146 5.59 14.96 -9.02
CA ARG A 146 5.58 13.49 -9.11
C ARG A 146 6.96 12.92 -8.83
N CYS A 147 6.99 11.66 -8.40
CA CYS A 147 8.25 10.99 -8.08
C CYS A 147 9.20 10.96 -9.29
N VAL A 148 10.49 11.23 -9.10
CA VAL A 148 11.50 11.25 -10.18
C VAL A 148 11.56 9.92 -10.95
N THR A 149 11.25 8.79 -10.30
CA THR A 149 11.14 7.47 -10.95
C THR A 149 9.95 7.31 -11.90
N TYR A 150 8.95 8.20 -11.83
CA TYR A 150 7.87 8.33 -12.82
C TYR A 150 8.34 9.06 -14.09
N ILE A 151 9.37 9.90 -13.96
CA ILE A 151 9.94 10.67 -15.08
C ILE A 151 10.78 9.77 -16.01
N SER A 152 11.43 8.72 -15.49
CA SER A 152 12.15 7.75 -16.33
C SER A 152 11.25 7.02 -17.35
N SER A 153 9.95 6.90 -17.10
CA SER A 153 8.95 6.40 -18.08
C SER A 153 8.38 7.50 -18.99
N LEU A 154 8.59 8.78 -18.68
CA LEU A 154 8.20 9.93 -19.53
C LEU A 154 9.27 10.29 -20.57
N ILE A 155 10.51 9.80 -20.41
CA ILE A 155 11.64 10.02 -21.33
C ILE A 155 11.97 8.74 -22.10
N SER A 156 10.96 8.06 -22.63
CA SER A 156 11.16 7.30 -23.87
C SER A 156 10.69 8.21 -25.00
N PRO A 157 11.58 8.98 -25.64
CA PRO A 157 11.21 9.62 -26.88
C PRO A 157 11.03 8.51 -27.92
N ASP A 158 9.93 8.56 -28.65
CA ASP A 158 9.91 8.07 -30.02
C ASP A 158 11.25 8.40 -30.68
N SER A 159 12.08 7.38 -30.89
CA SER A 159 13.30 7.48 -31.68
C SER A 159 13.80 6.07 -32.04
N GLY A 160 13.29 5.54 -33.15
CA GLY A 160 13.78 4.33 -33.81
C GLY A 160 12.71 3.59 -34.58
#